data_AF-A0A2N2JZV7-F1
#
_entry.id   AF-A0A2N2JZV7-F1
#
_cell.length_a   1.000
_cell.length_b   1.000
_cell.length_c   1.000
_cell.angle_alpha   90.00
_cell.angle_beta   90.00
_cell.angle_gamma   90.00
#
_symmetry.space_group_name_H-M   'P 1'
#
loop_
_entity.id
_entity.type
_entity.pdbx_description
1 polymer ?
#
loop_
_entity_poly.entity_id
_entity_poly.type
_entity_poly.pdbx_seq_one_letter_code
_entity_poly.pdbx_strand_id
1 'polypeptide(L)'
;MKKAGRNDLCPCGSGRKFKKCHWGREDELPVEAADSLSAEEMGGKIAALPLVDYGRARAMAGGLDIAELTGKRVGIKYVDLKSYAELGFLGSGHNEAEEGRGGGIFVNPYKTRKSDPDHVYLAISPDIDDSVLIHQLAHVLTHLGDTGSGPGTLDGLALEVGIPVDHLEHPDEFGYWLDYLQKKFEVVPDADDAIILYLYRNGQLIKTSEIGEKNGMVLRAKSERMFRFLGEHSEEIDGIIKGLAGYIGPRKQEE
;
A
#
# COMPACT_ATOMS: atom_id res chain seq x y z
N MET A 1 0.56 20.84 32.67
CA MET A 1 0.16 21.13 31.27
C MET A 1 -1.16 21.90 31.28
N LYS A 2 -1.39 22.82 30.33
CA LYS A 2 -2.69 23.52 30.15
C LYS A 2 -3.63 22.58 29.39
N LYS A 3 -4.80 22.27 29.94
CA LYS A 3 -5.86 21.53 29.22
C LYS A 3 -6.17 22.29 27.93
N ALA A 4 -6.25 21.58 26.79
CA ALA A 4 -6.65 22.17 25.52
C ALA A 4 -7.98 22.90 25.70
N GLY A 5 -8.00 24.19 25.37
CA GLY A 5 -9.20 25.00 25.43
C GLY A 5 -10.23 24.50 24.42
N ARG A 6 -11.51 24.66 24.76
CA ARG A 6 -12.64 24.22 23.91
C ARG A 6 -12.53 24.64 22.43
N ASN A 7 -11.91 25.78 22.16
CA ASN A 7 -11.76 26.32 20.80
C ASN A 7 -10.38 26.09 20.16
N ASP A 8 -9.44 25.46 20.88
CA ASP A 8 -8.08 25.17 20.38
C ASP A 8 -8.12 24.01 19.37
N LEU A 9 -7.02 23.79 18.64
CA LEU A 9 -6.89 22.62 17.76
C LEU A 9 -6.83 21.33 18.61
N CYS A 10 -7.46 20.28 18.10
CA CYS A 10 -7.54 19.01 18.81
C CYS A 10 -6.17 18.31 18.80
N PRO A 11 -5.69 17.82 19.97
CA PRO A 11 -4.37 17.19 20.08
C PRO A 11 -4.24 15.84 19.36
N CYS A 12 -5.32 15.27 18.82
CA CYS A 12 -5.25 14.06 17.98
C CYS A 12 -4.68 14.29 16.56
N GLY A 13 -4.25 15.51 16.23
CA GLY A 13 -3.68 15.81 14.90
C GLY A 13 -4.69 15.95 13.75
N SER A 14 -6.00 15.82 14.01
CA SER A 14 -7.04 15.90 12.97
C SER A 14 -7.21 17.27 12.28
N GLY A 15 -6.52 18.31 12.75
CA GLY A 15 -6.69 19.69 12.27
C GLY A 15 -8.03 20.35 12.64
N ARG A 16 -8.93 19.65 13.36
CA ARG A 16 -10.24 20.16 13.80
C ARG A 16 -10.14 20.86 15.15
N LYS A 17 -11.08 21.78 15.45
CA LYS A 17 -11.20 22.39 16.80
C LYS A 17 -11.60 21.32 17.83
N PHE A 18 -11.07 21.39 19.05
CA PHE A 18 -11.24 20.40 20.11
C PHE A 18 -12.72 20.10 20.41
N LYS A 19 -13.56 21.14 20.50
CA LYS A 19 -15.03 21.01 20.62
C LYS A 19 -15.76 20.23 19.52
N LYS A 20 -15.15 20.10 18.34
CA LYS A 20 -15.71 19.38 17.19
C LYS A 20 -15.07 18.00 17.00
N CYS A 21 -14.20 17.59 17.92
CA CYS A 21 -13.45 16.36 17.83
C CYS A 21 -13.64 15.53 19.11
N HIS A 22 -12.85 15.79 20.16
CA HIS A 22 -12.77 14.95 21.36
C HIS A 22 -13.29 15.63 22.65
N TRP A 23 -14.08 16.70 22.53
CA TRP A 23 -14.71 17.35 23.70
C TRP A 23 -15.86 16.49 24.24
N GLY A 24 -15.73 15.99 25.46
CA GLY A 24 -16.58 14.96 26.06
C GLY A 24 -16.23 13.52 25.67
N ARG A 25 -15.09 13.33 24.98
CA ARG A 25 -14.50 12.04 24.59
C ARG A 25 -12.98 12.11 24.75
N GLU A 26 -12.54 12.74 25.83
CA GLU A 26 -11.11 13.03 26.07
C GLU A 26 -10.28 11.78 26.36
N ASP A 27 -10.94 10.70 26.75
CA ASP A 27 -10.41 9.35 26.95
C ASP A 27 -10.09 8.62 25.64
N GLU A 28 -10.68 9.05 24.52
CA GLU A 28 -10.33 8.59 23.16
C GLU A 28 -9.09 9.32 22.60
N LEU A 29 -8.61 10.38 23.28
CA LEU A 29 -7.31 10.95 22.94
C LEU A 29 -6.24 9.91 23.26
N PRO A 30 -5.23 9.74 22.37
CA PRO A 30 -4.10 8.89 22.67
C PRO A 30 -3.54 9.30 24.04
N VAL A 31 -3.64 8.39 25.02
CA VAL A 31 -2.92 8.52 26.28
C VAL A 31 -1.45 8.63 25.87
N GLU A 32 -0.77 9.70 26.29
CA GLU A 32 0.66 9.93 26.03
C GLU A 32 1.49 8.75 26.56
N ALA A 33 1.62 7.70 25.76
CA ALA A 33 2.67 6.71 25.86
C ALA A 33 3.65 7.01 24.72
N ALA A 34 4.57 7.93 24.99
CA ALA A 34 5.84 8.07 24.27
C ALA A 34 5.76 8.25 22.73
N ASP A 35 5.18 9.35 22.25
CA ASP A 35 5.60 9.96 20.98
C ASP A 35 6.75 10.93 21.28
N SER A 36 7.97 10.69 20.84
CA SER A 36 8.30 10.65 19.42
C SER A 36 9.61 9.90 19.22
N LEU A 37 9.54 8.66 18.71
CA LEU A 37 10.70 8.13 18.01
C LEU A 37 10.86 8.96 16.74
N SER A 38 12.03 9.58 16.59
CA SER A 38 12.40 10.21 15.34
C SER A 38 12.35 9.20 14.20
N ALA A 39 12.17 9.68 12.96
CA ALA A 39 12.24 8.81 11.78
C ALA A 39 13.56 8.02 11.71
N GLU A 40 14.63 8.54 12.30
CA GLU A 40 15.92 7.88 12.40
C GLU A 40 15.92 6.71 13.40
N GLU A 41 15.28 6.88 14.56
CA GLU A 41 15.13 5.79 15.54
C GLU A 41 14.17 4.69 15.05
N MET A 42 13.08 5.06 14.37
CA MET A 42 12.20 4.10 13.72
C MET A 42 12.96 3.32 12.64
N GLY A 43 13.67 4.03 11.76
CA GLY A 43 14.48 3.42 10.71
C GLY A 43 15.57 2.50 11.25
N GLY A 44 16.25 2.91 12.33
CA GLY A 44 17.25 2.08 12.99
C GLY A 44 16.68 0.78 13.56
N LYS A 45 15.48 0.83 14.16
CA LYS A 45 14.79 -0.38 14.65
C LYS A 45 14.38 -1.32 13.52
N ILE A 46 13.90 -0.78 12.39
CA ILE A 46 13.54 -1.58 11.21
C ILE A 46 14.79 -2.21 10.60
N ALA A 47 15.86 -1.44 10.43
CA ALA A 47 17.12 -1.92 9.85
C ALA A 47 17.84 -2.96 10.74
N ALA A 48 17.54 -2.98 12.03
CA ALA A 48 18.05 -3.96 12.99
C ALA A 48 17.24 -5.28 13.02
N LEU A 49 16.08 -5.33 12.34
CA LEU A 49 15.31 -6.57 12.25
C LEU A 49 16.12 -7.65 11.51
N PRO A 50 15.98 -8.94 11.91
CA PRO A 50 16.59 -10.04 11.17
C PRO A 50 16.11 -10.06 9.73
N LEU A 51 17.07 -10.23 8.80
CA LEU A 51 16.76 -10.46 7.40
C LEU A 51 16.22 -11.88 7.21
N VAL A 52 15.21 -12.02 6.38
CA VAL A 52 14.56 -13.31 6.06
C VAL A 52 14.55 -13.56 4.56
N ASP A 53 14.47 -14.83 4.16
CA ASP A 53 14.43 -15.26 2.76
C ASP A 53 13.23 -16.20 2.53
N TYR A 54 12.04 -15.87 3.05
CA TYR A 54 10.85 -16.75 2.94
C TYR A 54 10.33 -16.86 1.49
N GLY A 55 9.69 -17.99 1.18
CA GLY A 55 9.16 -18.27 -0.16
C GLY A 55 10.22 -18.14 -1.26
N ARG A 56 9.88 -17.42 -2.33
CA ARG A 56 10.79 -17.08 -3.44
C ARG A 56 11.42 -15.69 -3.34
N ALA A 57 11.30 -14.99 -2.20
CA ALA A 57 11.75 -13.60 -2.04
C ALA A 57 13.17 -13.36 -2.56
N ARG A 58 14.14 -14.18 -2.12
CA ARG A 58 15.54 -14.07 -2.55
C ARG A 58 15.73 -14.31 -4.05
N ALA A 59 15.04 -15.30 -4.62
CA ALA A 59 15.15 -15.63 -6.04
C ALA A 59 14.55 -14.51 -6.90
N MET A 60 13.40 -13.95 -6.49
CA MET A 60 12.77 -12.83 -7.21
C MET A 60 13.61 -11.56 -7.11
N ALA A 61 14.08 -11.17 -5.92
CA ALA A 61 14.96 -10.02 -5.77
C ALA A 61 16.27 -10.18 -6.57
N GLY A 62 16.89 -11.36 -6.53
CA GLY A 62 18.10 -11.65 -7.32
C GLY A 62 17.87 -11.69 -8.83
N GLY A 63 16.63 -11.89 -9.27
CA GLY A 63 16.24 -11.87 -10.69
C GLY A 63 15.94 -10.46 -11.23
N LEU A 64 15.92 -9.44 -10.37
CA LEU A 64 15.61 -8.06 -10.76
C LEU A 64 16.88 -7.21 -10.79
N ASP A 65 17.20 -6.63 -11.94
CA ASP A 65 18.16 -5.53 -12.03
C ASP A 65 17.43 -4.21 -11.79
N ILE A 66 17.37 -3.79 -10.53
CA ILE A 66 16.65 -2.57 -10.13
C ILE A 66 17.24 -1.33 -10.81
N ALA A 67 18.56 -1.29 -11.04
CA ALA A 67 19.22 -0.17 -11.68
C ALA A 67 18.86 -0.06 -13.17
N GLU A 68 18.81 -1.19 -13.88
CA GLU A 68 18.35 -1.22 -15.27
C GLU A 68 16.86 -0.87 -15.38
N LEU A 69 16.02 -1.41 -14.48
CA LEU A 69 14.57 -1.24 -14.55
C LEU A 69 14.10 0.16 -14.15
N THR A 70 14.75 0.80 -13.19
CA THR A 70 14.25 2.05 -12.56
C THR A 70 15.23 3.22 -12.63
N GLY A 71 16.49 2.97 -13.03
CA GLY A 71 17.57 3.96 -12.96
C GLY A 71 18.05 4.25 -11.52
N LYS A 72 17.52 3.56 -10.50
CA LYS A 72 17.90 3.72 -9.09
C LYS A 72 18.80 2.58 -8.64
N ARG A 73 19.85 2.90 -7.90
CA ARG A 73 20.72 1.90 -7.24
C ARG A 73 20.24 1.68 -5.81
N VAL A 74 19.13 0.96 -5.66
CA VAL A 74 18.51 0.67 -4.36
C VAL A 74 18.33 -0.85 -4.24
N GLY A 75 18.70 -1.41 -3.09
CA GLY A 75 18.50 -2.82 -2.77
C GLY A 75 17.16 -3.08 -2.09
N ILE A 76 16.70 -4.33 -2.14
CA ILE A 76 15.49 -4.78 -1.43
C ILE A 76 15.93 -5.66 -0.27
N LYS A 77 15.48 -5.34 0.95
CA LYS A 77 15.66 -6.15 2.15
C LYS A 77 14.32 -6.71 2.59
N TYR A 78 14.34 -7.97 3.02
CA TYR A 78 13.16 -8.65 3.56
C TYR A 78 13.33 -8.82 5.06
N VAL A 79 12.30 -8.47 5.82
CA VAL A 79 12.24 -8.65 7.27
C VAL A 79 11.02 -9.47 7.64
N ASP A 80 11.06 -10.12 8.80
CA ASP A 80 9.95 -10.91 9.29
C ASP A 80 8.73 -10.02 9.61
N LEU A 81 7.57 -10.34 9.02
CA LEU A 81 6.34 -9.54 9.16
C LEU A 81 5.89 -9.42 10.61
N LYS A 82 5.94 -10.51 11.36
CA LYS A 82 5.55 -10.52 12.77
C LYS A 82 6.48 -9.62 13.59
N SER A 83 7.78 -9.76 13.39
CA SER A 83 8.79 -8.94 14.08
C SER A 83 8.65 -7.45 13.74
N TYR A 84 8.30 -7.12 12.48
CA TYR A 84 7.99 -5.74 12.09
C TYR A 84 6.70 -5.22 12.73
N ALA A 85 5.64 -6.03 12.79
CA ALA A 85 4.38 -5.67 13.44
C ALA A 85 4.56 -5.38 14.95
N GLU A 86 5.38 -6.19 15.63
CA GLU A 86 5.72 -6.03 17.05
C GLU A 86 6.45 -4.71 17.37
N LEU A 87 7.01 -4.01 16.38
CA LEU A 87 7.56 -2.66 16.57
C LEU A 87 6.48 -1.59 16.82
N GLY A 88 5.20 -1.89 16.52
CA GLY A 88 4.08 -0.98 16.73
C GLY A 88 4.05 0.19 15.74
N PHE A 89 4.73 0.09 14.61
CA PHE A 89 4.79 1.15 13.59
C PHE A 89 3.72 1.03 12.51
N LEU A 90 2.89 -0.01 12.54
CA LEU A 90 1.77 -0.17 11.62
C LEU A 90 0.71 0.91 11.90
N GLY A 91 0.25 1.58 10.85
CA GLY A 91 -0.87 2.50 10.96
C GLY A 91 -2.19 1.75 11.14
N SER A 92 -3.24 2.48 11.54
CA SER A 92 -4.59 1.96 11.79
C SER A 92 -5.28 1.28 10.59
N GLY A 93 -4.67 1.29 9.41
CA GLY A 93 -5.20 0.69 8.17
C GLY A 93 -4.72 -0.74 7.87
N HIS A 94 -3.79 -1.31 8.65
CA HIS A 94 -3.20 -2.64 8.38
C HIS A 94 -3.58 -3.69 9.43
N ASN A 95 -4.84 -3.71 9.87
CA ASN A 95 -5.34 -4.73 10.81
C ASN A 95 -5.44 -6.14 10.21
N GLU A 96 -5.22 -6.30 8.90
CA GLU A 96 -5.25 -7.62 8.24
C GLU A 96 -4.02 -8.50 8.58
N ALA A 97 -2.95 -7.90 9.13
CA ALA A 97 -1.77 -8.64 9.58
C ALA A 97 -2.00 -9.46 10.87
N GLU A 98 -3.10 -9.23 11.61
CA GLU A 98 -3.39 -9.92 12.87
C GLU A 98 -4.11 -11.28 12.69
N GLU A 99 -4.66 -11.59 11.50
CA GLU A 99 -5.49 -12.78 11.28
C GLU A 99 -4.73 -14.03 10.79
N GLY A 100 -3.40 -14.04 10.84
CA GLY A 100 -2.60 -15.25 10.59
C GLY A 100 -2.70 -15.82 9.17
N ARG A 101 -3.11 -15.01 8.19
CA ARG A 101 -2.97 -15.31 6.76
C ARG A 101 -1.61 -14.83 6.28
N GLY A 102 -0.95 -15.63 5.44
CA GLY A 102 0.29 -15.25 4.79
C GLY A 102 0.16 -13.93 4.06
N GLY A 103 1.16 -13.07 4.18
CA GLY A 103 1.06 -11.68 3.77
C GLY A 103 2.42 -10.99 3.64
N GLY A 104 2.39 -9.84 2.99
CA GLY A 104 3.56 -8.99 2.79
C GLY A 104 3.16 -7.52 2.88
N ILE A 105 4.05 -6.69 3.41
CA ILE A 105 3.87 -5.25 3.50
C ILE A 105 5.12 -4.57 2.95
N PHE A 106 4.95 -3.67 1.99
CA PHE A 106 5.98 -2.72 1.64
C PHE A 106 6.11 -1.66 2.74
N VAL A 107 7.21 -1.72 3.50
CA VAL A 107 7.50 -0.78 4.56
C VAL A 107 7.70 0.60 3.96
N ASN A 108 6.92 1.57 4.43
CA ASN A 108 6.99 2.96 3.98
C ASN A 108 8.45 3.47 3.99
N PRO A 109 9.04 3.80 2.82
CA PRO A 109 10.44 4.22 2.72
C PRO A 109 10.78 5.47 3.53
N TYR A 110 9.80 6.33 3.84
CA TYR A 110 10.03 7.50 4.72
C TYR A 110 10.50 7.10 6.13
N LYS A 111 10.18 5.89 6.59
CA LYS A 111 10.61 5.38 7.90
C LYS A 111 12.08 4.96 7.91
N THR A 112 12.64 4.51 6.79
CA THR A 112 14.01 3.94 6.73
C THR A 112 15.01 4.82 5.97
N ARG A 113 14.54 5.74 5.12
CA ARG A 113 15.39 6.54 4.22
C ARG A 113 16.53 7.30 4.90
N LYS A 114 16.37 7.70 6.17
CA LYS A 114 17.44 8.40 6.92
C LYS A 114 18.51 7.45 7.45
N SER A 115 18.11 6.26 7.91
CA SER A 115 19.01 5.29 8.53
C SER A 115 19.65 4.34 7.50
N ASP A 116 18.96 4.07 6.40
CA ASP A 116 19.40 3.17 5.34
C ASP A 116 18.88 3.64 3.97
N PRO A 117 19.49 4.70 3.38
CA PRO A 117 19.01 5.32 2.14
C PRO A 117 19.15 4.43 0.90
N ASP A 118 20.00 3.40 0.96
CA ASP A 118 20.33 2.53 -0.17
C ASP A 118 19.40 1.30 -0.24
N HIS A 119 18.44 1.16 0.68
CA HIS A 119 17.53 0.01 0.72
C HIS A 119 16.07 0.40 0.96
N VAL A 120 15.17 -0.38 0.34
CA VAL A 120 13.76 -0.48 0.69
C VAL A 120 13.49 -1.80 1.40
N TYR A 121 12.41 -1.84 2.19
CA TYR A 121 12.12 -2.97 3.08
C TYR A 121 10.74 -3.57 2.76
N LEU A 122 10.69 -4.88 2.61
CA LEU A 122 9.45 -5.66 2.57
C LEU A 122 9.36 -6.51 3.83
N ALA A 123 8.27 -6.38 4.58
CA ALA A 123 7.98 -7.22 5.73
C ALA A 123 7.12 -8.40 5.25
N ILE A 124 7.60 -9.64 5.38
CA ILE A 124 6.95 -10.83 4.79
C ILE A 124 6.76 -11.95 5.80
N SER A 125 5.68 -12.73 5.66
CA SER A 125 5.42 -13.90 6.50
C SER A 125 6.11 -15.17 5.98
N PRO A 126 6.32 -16.19 6.83
CA PRO A 126 6.93 -17.47 6.42
C PRO A 126 6.17 -18.24 5.34
N ASP A 127 4.85 -18.07 5.29
CA ASP A 127 3.89 -18.71 4.39
C ASP A 127 3.48 -17.83 3.22
N ILE A 128 4.25 -16.78 2.91
CA ILE A 128 3.95 -15.84 1.83
C ILE A 128 3.83 -16.53 0.47
N ASP A 129 2.77 -16.18 -0.27
CA ASP A 129 2.53 -16.66 -1.63
C ASP A 129 3.33 -15.84 -2.67
N ASP A 130 3.61 -16.45 -3.81
CA ASP A 130 4.28 -15.80 -4.93
C ASP A 130 3.46 -14.62 -5.49
N SER A 131 2.11 -14.69 -5.51
CA SER A 131 1.24 -13.60 -5.94
C SER A 131 1.44 -12.37 -5.05
N VAL A 132 1.43 -12.57 -3.73
CA VAL A 132 1.66 -11.53 -2.74
C VAL A 132 3.08 -10.94 -2.87
N LEU A 133 4.10 -11.77 -3.13
CA LEU A 133 5.47 -11.30 -3.35
C LEU A 133 5.56 -10.39 -4.58
N ILE A 134 4.98 -10.78 -5.72
CA ILE A 134 5.04 -9.94 -6.93
C ILE A 134 4.20 -8.67 -6.78
N HIS A 135 3.08 -8.71 -6.06
CA HIS A 135 2.28 -7.54 -5.74
C HIS A 135 3.11 -6.50 -4.95
N GLN A 136 3.77 -6.93 -3.87
CA GLN A 136 4.61 -6.03 -3.07
C GLN A 136 5.83 -5.53 -3.86
N LEU A 137 6.44 -6.37 -4.71
CA LEU A 137 7.50 -5.95 -5.62
C LEU A 137 7.01 -4.94 -6.67
N ALA A 138 5.76 -5.04 -7.14
CA ALA A 138 5.18 -4.07 -8.06
C ALA A 138 5.08 -2.69 -7.39
N HIS A 139 4.64 -2.60 -6.14
CA HIS A 139 4.69 -1.34 -5.39
C HIS A 139 6.12 -0.80 -5.22
N VAL A 140 7.11 -1.66 -4.95
CA VAL A 140 8.52 -1.25 -4.88
C VAL A 140 8.98 -0.63 -6.19
N LEU A 141 8.71 -1.29 -7.32
CA LEU A 141 9.13 -0.79 -8.64
C LEU A 141 8.38 0.48 -9.05
N THR A 142 7.09 0.59 -8.73
CA THR A 142 6.31 1.83 -8.92
C THR A 142 6.94 2.98 -8.13
N HIS A 143 7.26 2.74 -6.85
CA HIS A 143 7.88 3.75 -6.01
C HIS A 143 9.27 4.19 -6.51
N LEU A 144 10.07 3.27 -7.03
CA LEU A 144 11.41 3.57 -7.52
C LEU A 144 11.40 4.22 -8.91
N GLY A 145 10.42 3.87 -9.75
CA GLY A 145 10.26 4.36 -11.11
C GLY A 145 9.63 5.75 -11.21
N ASP A 146 8.84 6.18 -10.22
CA ASP A 146 8.16 7.48 -10.22
C ASP A 146 8.61 8.43 -9.07
N THR A 147 8.30 9.72 -9.22
CA THR A 147 8.72 10.83 -8.36
C THR A 147 7.93 11.04 -7.08
N GLY A 148 6.92 10.21 -6.80
CA GLY A 148 6.59 9.94 -5.40
C GLY A 148 5.12 9.85 -5.08
N SER A 149 4.72 8.67 -4.65
CA SER A 149 3.98 8.40 -3.42
C SER A 149 4.18 6.92 -3.11
N GLY A 150 4.70 6.59 -1.92
CA GLY A 150 4.77 5.19 -1.49
C GLY A 150 3.39 4.73 -1.01
N PRO A 151 3.12 3.41 -0.97
CA PRO A 151 1.87 2.89 -0.41
C PRO A 151 1.66 3.35 1.05
N GLY A 152 0.39 3.47 1.47
CA GLY A 152 -0.03 3.93 2.79
C GLY A 152 0.16 5.43 3.04
N THR A 153 0.26 6.24 1.97
CA THR A 153 0.35 7.72 2.07
C THR A 153 -0.84 8.44 1.43
N LEU A 154 -1.76 7.70 0.82
CA LEU A 154 -2.82 8.22 -0.03
C LEU A 154 -4.21 8.20 0.63
N ASP A 155 -4.36 7.63 1.83
CA ASP A 155 -5.63 7.58 2.57
C ASP A 155 -6.28 8.97 2.74
N GLY A 156 -5.45 9.97 3.09
CA GLY A 156 -5.92 11.34 3.26
C GLY A 156 -6.47 11.94 1.97
N LEU A 157 -5.82 11.66 0.84
CA LEU A 157 -6.25 12.12 -0.48
C LEU A 157 -7.50 11.36 -0.94
N ALA A 158 -7.54 10.03 -0.77
CA ALA A 158 -8.69 9.19 -1.08
C ALA A 158 -9.94 9.66 -0.35
N LEU A 159 -9.82 9.94 0.95
CA LEU A 159 -10.90 10.47 1.79
C LEU A 159 -11.34 11.88 1.35
N GLU A 160 -10.39 12.77 1.05
CA GLU A 160 -10.68 14.13 0.59
C GLU A 160 -11.44 14.14 -0.74
N VAL A 161 -11.00 13.31 -1.69
CA VAL A 161 -11.59 13.23 -3.04
C VAL A 161 -12.86 12.38 -3.05
N GLY A 162 -13.01 11.45 -2.10
CA GLY A 162 -14.16 10.55 -1.99
C GLY A 162 -14.10 9.39 -3.00
N ILE A 163 -12.93 8.75 -3.13
CA ILE A 163 -12.71 7.59 -4.01
C ILE A 163 -12.01 6.46 -3.24
N PRO A 164 -12.07 5.19 -3.69
CA PRO A 164 -11.33 4.10 -3.07
C PRO A 164 -9.82 4.37 -3.07
N VAL A 165 -9.15 4.02 -1.97
CA VAL A 165 -7.70 4.15 -1.86
C VAL A 165 -6.98 3.23 -2.85
N ASP A 166 -7.55 2.05 -3.15
CA ASP A 166 -6.99 1.10 -4.13
C ASP A 166 -6.84 1.70 -5.54
N HIS A 167 -7.72 2.64 -5.93
CA HIS A 167 -7.61 3.33 -7.22
C HIS A 167 -6.40 4.28 -7.30
N LEU A 168 -5.86 4.66 -6.13
CA LEU A 168 -4.69 5.50 -6.00
C LEU A 168 -3.42 4.69 -5.72
N GLU A 169 -3.52 3.57 -5.01
CA GLU A 169 -2.38 2.70 -4.69
C GLU A 169 -1.97 1.77 -5.82
N HIS A 170 -2.88 1.50 -6.76
CA HIS A 170 -2.65 0.67 -7.95
C HIS A 170 -2.73 1.49 -9.25
N PRO A 171 -1.82 2.46 -9.47
CA PRO A 171 -1.82 3.26 -10.69
C PRO A 171 -1.42 2.45 -11.94
N ASP A 172 -1.50 3.08 -13.10
CA ASP A 172 -1.10 2.49 -14.39
C ASP A 172 0.32 1.89 -14.36
N GLU A 173 1.25 2.57 -13.70
CA GLU A 173 2.62 2.13 -13.50
C GLU A 173 2.73 0.88 -12.60
N PHE A 174 1.85 0.76 -11.60
CA PHE A 174 1.73 -0.49 -10.83
C PHE A 174 1.25 -1.63 -11.72
N GLY A 175 0.22 -1.39 -12.53
CA GLY A 175 -0.28 -2.38 -13.50
C GLY A 175 0.80 -2.86 -14.47
N TYR A 176 1.65 -1.94 -14.94
CA TYR A 176 2.81 -2.27 -15.78
C TYR A 176 3.81 -3.19 -15.05
N TRP A 177 4.19 -2.86 -13.82
CA TRP A 177 5.15 -3.67 -13.07
C TRP A 177 4.58 -5.01 -12.66
N LEU A 178 3.31 -5.07 -12.26
CA LEU A 178 2.62 -6.33 -11.95
C LEU A 178 2.60 -7.25 -13.18
N ASP A 179 2.26 -6.72 -14.37
CA ASP A 179 2.24 -7.49 -15.62
C ASP A 179 3.64 -7.97 -16.03
N TYR A 180 4.68 -7.15 -15.81
CA TYR A 180 6.07 -7.56 -16.03
C TYR A 180 6.50 -8.67 -15.06
N LEU A 181 6.22 -8.52 -13.76
CA LEU A 181 6.64 -9.45 -12.72
C LEU A 181 5.94 -10.82 -12.87
N GLN A 182 4.62 -10.86 -13.09
CA GLN A 182 3.90 -12.13 -13.29
C GLN A 182 4.44 -12.92 -14.49
N LYS A 183 4.79 -12.24 -15.59
CA LYS A 183 5.40 -12.88 -16.77
C LYS A 183 6.83 -13.34 -16.51
N LYS A 184 7.64 -12.51 -15.87
CA LYS A 184 9.06 -12.80 -15.59
C LYS A 184 9.22 -13.99 -14.65
N PHE A 185 8.34 -14.08 -13.65
CA PHE A 185 8.44 -15.07 -12.58
C PHE A 185 7.44 -16.22 -12.70
N GLU A 186 6.65 -16.24 -13.78
CA GLU A 186 5.64 -17.24 -14.09
C GLU A 186 4.64 -17.44 -12.94
N VAL A 187 4.17 -16.32 -12.39
CA VAL A 187 3.25 -16.29 -11.24
C VAL A 187 1.84 -16.01 -11.73
N VAL A 188 0.86 -16.75 -11.20
CA VAL A 188 -0.55 -16.47 -11.45
C VAL A 188 -1.03 -15.46 -10.41
N PRO A 189 -1.59 -14.31 -10.80
CA PRO A 189 -2.14 -13.33 -9.87
C PRO A 189 -3.36 -13.90 -9.14
N ASP A 190 -3.66 -13.35 -7.97
CA ASP A 190 -4.94 -13.60 -7.31
C ASP A 190 -6.10 -12.85 -8.01
N ALA A 191 -7.31 -12.99 -7.48
CA ALA A 191 -8.50 -12.37 -8.06
C ALA A 191 -8.40 -10.84 -8.14
N ASP A 192 -7.85 -10.19 -7.12
CA ASP A 192 -7.78 -8.72 -7.05
C ASP A 192 -6.72 -8.20 -8.01
N ASP A 193 -5.53 -8.82 -8.02
CA ASP A 193 -4.46 -8.51 -8.95
C ASP A 193 -4.86 -8.78 -10.41
N ALA A 194 -5.67 -9.82 -10.66
CA ALA A 194 -6.20 -10.09 -11.98
C ALA A 194 -7.17 -8.98 -12.45
N ILE A 195 -7.98 -8.40 -11.55
CA ILE A 195 -8.81 -7.23 -11.85
C ILE A 195 -7.93 -6.01 -12.16
N ILE A 196 -6.87 -5.77 -11.38
CA ILE A 196 -5.94 -4.65 -11.62
C ILE A 196 -5.27 -4.81 -12.99
N LEU A 197 -4.79 -6.01 -13.34
CA LEU A 197 -4.21 -6.30 -14.65
C LEU A 197 -5.22 -6.13 -15.79
N TYR A 198 -6.49 -6.47 -15.56
CA TYR A 198 -7.56 -6.24 -16.53
C TYR A 198 -7.78 -4.74 -16.78
N LEU A 199 -7.84 -3.94 -15.72
CA LEU A 199 -7.94 -2.48 -15.83
C LEU A 199 -6.73 -1.85 -16.51
N TYR A 200 -5.52 -2.32 -16.17
CA TYR A 200 -4.26 -1.89 -16.80
C TYR A 200 -4.28 -2.13 -18.31
N ARG A 201 -4.58 -3.37 -18.73
CA ARG A 201 -4.59 -3.76 -20.15
C ARG A 201 -5.63 -2.99 -20.97
N ASN A 202 -6.67 -2.48 -20.32
CA ASN A 202 -7.71 -1.66 -20.94
C ASN A 202 -7.52 -0.15 -20.73
N GLY A 203 -6.37 0.28 -20.20
CA GLY A 203 -6.01 1.70 -20.04
C GLY A 203 -6.93 2.46 -19.08
N GLN A 204 -7.48 1.78 -18.07
CA GLN A 204 -8.45 2.37 -17.14
C GLN A 204 -7.82 2.91 -15.86
N LEU A 205 -6.61 2.48 -15.51
CA LEU A 205 -5.94 2.93 -14.28
C LEU A 205 -5.55 4.40 -14.33
N ILE A 206 -5.47 5.02 -13.14
CA ILE A 206 -5.01 6.40 -12.97
C ILE A 206 -3.49 6.40 -13.04
N LYS A 207 -2.88 7.36 -13.73
CA LYS A 207 -1.41 7.45 -13.77
C LYS A 207 -0.86 8.09 -12.51
N THR A 208 0.33 7.67 -12.09
CA THR A 208 1.06 8.31 -10.98
C THR A 208 1.19 9.82 -11.14
N SER A 209 1.47 10.31 -12.36
CA SER A 209 1.56 11.75 -12.65
C SER A 209 0.26 12.50 -12.35
N GLU A 210 -0.89 11.89 -12.64
CA GLU A 210 -2.22 12.49 -12.40
C GLU A 210 -2.58 12.49 -10.91
N ILE A 211 -2.14 11.47 -10.17
CA ILE A 211 -2.24 11.43 -8.70
C ILE A 211 -1.39 12.54 -8.08
N GLY A 212 -0.17 12.75 -8.60
CA GLY A 212 0.74 13.80 -8.17
C GLY A 212 0.19 15.22 -8.35
N GLU A 213 -0.65 15.46 -9.36
CA GLU A 213 -1.34 16.74 -9.56
C GLU A 213 -2.40 17.03 -8.48
N LYS A 214 -2.87 16.01 -7.76
CA LYS A 214 -3.88 16.10 -6.68
C LYS A 214 -5.15 16.84 -7.11
N ASN A 215 -5.50 16.75 -8.38
CA ASN A 215 -6.71 17.36 -8.91
C ASN A 215 -7.92 16.46 -8.62
N GLY A 216 -8.62 16.74 -7.51
CA GLY A 216 -9.76 15.93 -7.07
C GLY A 216 -10.87 15.77 -8.10
N MET A 217 -11.10 16.74 -8.99
CA MET A 217 -12.09 16.61 -10.06
C MET A 217 -11.66 15.56 -11.09
N VAL A 218 -10.39 15.58 -11.50
CA VAL A 218 -9.84 14.61 -12.46
C VAL A 218 -9.83 13.21 -11.83
N LEU A 219 -9.33 13.08 -10.60
CA LEU A 219 -9.25 11.80 -9.90
C LEU A 219 -10.63 11.16 -9.70
N ARG A 220 -11.64 11.95 -9.29
CA ARG A 220 -13.02 11.47 -9.17
C ARG A 220 -13.58 11.02 -10.52
N ALA A 221 -13.43 11.82 -11.57
CA ALA A 221 -13.91 11.48 -12.90
C ALA A 221 -13.24 10.21 -13.47
N LYS A 222 -11.96 9.95 -13.14
CA LYS A 222 -11.27 8.72 -13.51
C LYS A 222 -11.80 7.52 -12.72
N SER A 223 -11.92 7.66 -11.41
CA SER A 223 -12.48 6.61 -10.53
C SER A 223 -13.89 6.20 -10.96
N GLU A 224 -14.76 7.16 -11.31
CA GLU A 224 -16.10 6.87 -11.82
C GLU A 224 -16.08 6.10 -13.15
N ARG A 225 -15.12 6.41 -14.05
CA ARG A 225 -14.94 5.64 -15.28
C ARG A 225 -14.48 4.21 -15.00
N MET A 226 -13.55 4.02 -14.08
CA MET A 226 -13.11 2.68 -13.65
C MET A 226 -14.31 1.87 -13.13
N PHE A 227 -15.13 2.44 -12.25
CA PHE A 227 -16.32 1.76 -11.74
C PHE A 227 -17.32 1.39 -12.83
N ARG A 228 -17.60 2.32 -13.75
CA ARG A 228 -18.48 2.06 -14.88
C ARG A 228 -17.95 0.91 -15.74
N PHE A 229 -16.67 0.95 -16.07
CA PHE A 229 -16.00 -0.10 -16.85
C PHE A 229 -16.07 -1.46 -16.15
N LEU A 230 -15.78 -1.53 -14.85
CA LEU A 230 -15.92 -2.76 -14.06
C LEU A 230 -17.37 -3.29 -14.06
N GLY A 231 -18.37 -2.41 -14.06
CA GLY A 231 -19.78 -2.79 -14.16
C GLY A 231 -20.14 -3.37 -15.53
N GLU A 232 -19.75 -2.65 -16.59
CA GLU A 232 -20.00 -3.03 -18.00
C GLU A 232 -19.31 -4.35 -18.39
N HIS A 233 -18.17 -4.66 -17.78
CA HIS A 233 -17.38 -5.87 -18.04
C HIS A 233 -17.48 -6.93 -16.93
N SER A 234 -18.48 -6.84 -16.05
CA SER A 234 -18.57 -7.69 -14.86
C SER A 234 -18.62 -9.20 -15.14
N GLU A 235 -19.36 -9.64 -16.17
CA GLU A 235 -19.43 -11.06 -16.56
C GLU A 235 -18.09 -11.59 -17.09
N GLU A 236 -17.39 -10.78 -17.89
CA GLU A 236 -16.07 -11.11 -18.44
C GLU A 236 -15.04 -11.21 -17.31
N ILE A 237 -15.04 -10.24 -16.40
CA ILE A 237 -14.17 -10.22 -15.23
C ILE A 237 -14.43 -11.43 -14.34
N ASP A 238 -15.70 -11.77 -14.06
CA ASP A 238 -16.07 -12.96 -13.28
C ASP A 238 -15.48 -14.24 -13.90
N GLY A 239 -15.59 -14.38 -15.23
CA GLY A 239 -15.00 -15.50 -15.97
C GLY A 239 -13.48 -15.62 -15.82
N ILE A 240 -12.78 -14.49 -15.66
CA ILE A 240 -11.32 -14.44 -15.45
C ILE A 240 -10.96 -14.86 -14.02
N ILE A 241 -11.69 -14.35 -13.01
CA ILE A 241 -11.26 -14.44 -11.61
C ILE A 241 -11.87 -15.60 -10.82
N LYS A 242 -12.94 -16.23 -11.31
CA LYS A 242 -13.71 -17.24 -10.55
C LYS A 242 -12.91 -18.45 -10.04
N GLY A 243 -11.78 -18.76 -10.68
CA GLY A 243 -10.88 -19.84 -10.28
C GLY A 243 -9.66 -19.40 -9.46
N LEU A 244 -9.51 -18.11 -9.20
CA LEU A 244 -8.32 -17.53 -8.56
C LEU A 244 -8.50 -17.43 -7.05
N ALA A 245 -7.38 -17.41 -6.32
CA ALA A 245 -7.36 -17.14 -4.89
C ALA A 245 -8.01 -15.77 -4.59
N GLY A 246 -8.72 -15.66 -3.47
CA GLY A 246 -9.39 -14.40 -3.09
C GLY A 246 -10.75 -14.16 -3.74
N TYR A 247 -11.19 -14.96 -4.71
CA TYR A 247 -12.52 -14.80 -5.31
C TYR A 247 -13.66 -15.04 -4.30
N ILE A 248 -14.55 -14.05 -4.17
CA ILE A 248 -15.66 -14.05 -3.20
C ILE A 248 -17.04 -14.36 -3.81
N GLY A 249 -17.10 -14.66 -5.11
CA GLY A 249 -18.36 -14.88 -5.85
C GLY A 249 -18.75 -13.71 -6.75
N PRO A 250 -19.77 -13.90 -7.62
CA PRO A 250 -20.19 -12.88 -8.56
C PRO A 250 -20.83 -11.71 -7.83
N ARG A 251 -20.64 -10.50 -8.36
CA ARG A 251 -21.31 -9.30 -7.84
C ARG A 251 -22.82 -9.47 -8.05
N LYS A 252 -23.61 -9.43 -6.96
CA LYS A 252 -25.08 -9.42 -7.08
C LYS A 252 -25.48 -8.13 -7.80
N GLN A 253 -26.21 -8.24 -8.90
CA GLN A 253 -26.89 -7.08 -9.47
C GLN A 253 -27.93 -6.62 -8.44
N GLU A 254 -27.79 -5.39 -7.94
CA GLU A 254 -28.89 -4.74 -7.23
C GLU A 254 -29.96 -4.40 -8.28
N GLU A 255 -31.12 -5.04 -8.18
CA GLU A 255 -32.33 -4.76 -8.98
C GLU A 255 -32.91 -3.36 -8.69
#